data_AF-A0A1J3DYJ9-F1
#
_entry.id   AF-A0A1J3DYJ9-F1
#
_cell.length_a   1.000
_cell.length_b   1.000
_cell.length_c   1.000
_cell.angle_alpha   90.00
_cell.angle_beta   90.00
_cell.angle_gamma   90.00
#
_symmetry.space_group_name_H-M   'P 1'
#
loop_
_entity.id
_entity.type
_entity.pdbx_description
1 polymer ?
#
loop_
_entity_poly.entity_id
_entity_poly.type
_entity_poly.pdbx_seq_one_letter_code
_entity_poly.pdbx_strand_id
1 'polypeptide(L)' 'SFICNIGDMLQILSNGVYTSTLHRVINNSPRYRVCVAFFYETNFEAMVEPLDIFKEKYPGNKTCQGNKKSCLWRASG' A
#
# COMPACT_ATOMS: atom_id res chain seq x y z
N SER A 1 20.62 0.48 -6.82
CA SER A 1 19.75 1.27 -5.94
C SER A 1 18.34 0.76 -6.07
N PHE A 2 17.59 0.69 -4.97
CA PHE A 2 16.19 0.23 -4.95
C PHE A 2 15.29 1.37 -4.49
N ILE A 3 14.08 1.43 -5.06
CA ILE A 3 13.03 2.35 -4.62
C ILE A 3 11.96 1.50 -3.95
N CYS A 4 11.67 1.78 -2.68
CA CYS A 4 10.64 1.08 -1.91
C CYS A 4 9.46 2.01 -1.70
N ASN A 5 8.27 1.54 -2.06
CA ASN A 5 7.01 2.27 -1.89
C ASN A 5 6.18 1.61 -0.78
N ILE A 6 5.38 2.41 -0.10
CA ILE A 6 4.38 1.95 0.85
C ILE A 6 3.08 1.71 0.09
N GLY A 7 2.49 0.52 0.23
CA GLY A 7 1.18 0.19 -0.33
C GLY A 7 0.06 0.25 0.71
N ASP A 8 -1.18 0.16 0.23
CA ASP A 8 -2.40 0.32 1.04
C ASP A 8 -2.49 -0.67 2.21
N MET A 9 -1.99 -1.90 2.04
CA MET A 9 -1.99 -2.91 3.11
C MET A 9 -1.17 -2.45 4.32
N LEU A 10 0.00 -1.85 4.08
CA LEU A 10 0.85 -1.36 5.16
C LEU A 10 0.27 -0.09 5.80
N GLN A 11 -0.44 0.73 5.01
CA GLN A 11 -1.21 1.86 5.55
C GLN A 11 -2.30 1.38 6.52
N ILE A 12 -3.04 0.33 6.21
CA ILE A 12 -4.06 -0.23 7.12
C ILE A 12 -3.38 -0.83 8.36
N LEU A 13 -2.36 -1.67 8.19
CA LEU A 13 -1.64 -2.32 9.30
C LEU A 13 -1.03 -1.30 10.29
N SER A 14 -0.55 -0.17 9.79
CA SER A 14 0.04 0.90 10.59
C SER A 14 -0.97 1.89 11.17
N ASN A 15 -2.26 1.58 11.11
CA ASN A 15 -3.34 2.47 11.49
C ASN A 15 -3.24 3.86 10.83
N GLY A 16 -2.88 3.93 9.54
CA GLY A 16 -2.78 5.18 8.80
C GLY A 16 -1.58 6.06 9.15
N VAL A 17 -0.63 5.56 9.95
CA VAL A 17 0.63 6.28 10.23
C VAL A 17 1.50 6.36 8.98
N TYR A 18 1.49 5.31 8.17
CA TYR A 18 2.15 5.29 6.87
C TYR A 18 1.14 5.50 5.75
N THR A 19 1.43 6.45 4.85
CA THR A 19 0.53 6.79 3.74
C THR A 19 1.00 6.14 2.46
N SER A 20 0.11 5.39 1.82
CA SER A 20 0.29 4.88 0.47
C SER A 20 0.23 6.03 -0.53
N THR A 21 1.24 6.13 -1.39
CA THR A 21 1.35 7.21 -2.37
C THR A 21 1.05 6.71 -3.78
N LEU A 22 0.22 7.47 -4.49
CA LEU A 22 -0.03 7.24 -5.91
C LEU A 22 1.26 7.50 -6.69
N HIS A 23 1.68 6.53 -7.49
CA HIS A 23 2.88 6.61 -8.31
C HIS A 23 2.59 6.17 -9.74
N ARG A 24 3.23 6.82 -10.71
CA ARG A 24 3.10 6.54 -12.15
C ARG A 24 4.47 6.55 -12.78
N VAL A 25 4.71 5.62 -13.71
CA VAL A 25 5.92 5.61 -14.52
C VAL A 25 5.66 6.42 -15.78
N ILE A 26 6.51 7.42 -16.04
CA ILE A 26 6.52 8.19 -17.28
C ILE A 26 7.87 7.94 -17.97
N ASN A 27 7.84 7.48 -19.23
CA ASN A 27 9.05 7.34 -20.06
C ASN A 27 9.11 8.49 -21.08
N ASN A 28 9.88 9.52 -20.79
CA ASN A 28 10.07 10.68 -21.68
C ASN A 28 11.25 10.49 -22.66
N SER A 29 11.91 9.33 -22.66
CA SER A 29 13.09 9.08 -23.50
C SER A 29 12.74 8.17 -24.69
N PRO A 30 13.44 8.31 -25.82
CA PRO A 30 13.30 7.39 -26.96
C PRO A 30 13.97 6.02 -26.70
N ARG A 31 14.55 5.82 -25.51
CA ARG A 31 15.26 4.59 -25.14
C ARG A 31 14.34 3.64 -24.37
N TYR A 32 14.59 2.35 -24.54
CA TYR A 32 13.90 1.31 -23.80
C TYR A 32 14.35 1.31 -22.33
N ARG A 33 13.37 1.21 -21.42
CA ARG A 33 13.59 1.14 -19.98
C ARG A 33 12.87 -0.07 -19.42
N VAL A 34 13.61 -0.95 -18.74
CA VAL A 34 13.07 -2.09 -18.00
C VAL A 34 13.15 -1.81 -16.52
N CYS A 35 12.11 -2.17 -15.78
CA CYS A 35 12.16 -2.27 -14.33
C CYS A 35 11.44 -3.54 -13.90
N VAL A 36 11.93 -4.15 -12.83
CA VAL A 36 11.31 -5.31 -12.20
C VAL A 36 10.78 -4.84 -10.85
N ALA A 37 9.47 -4.96 -10.66
CA ALA A 37 8.81 -4.64 -9.41
C ALA A 37 8.62 -5.92 -8.59
N PHE A 38 8.85 -5.83 -7.28
CA PHE A 38 8.55 -6.89 -6.32
C PHE A 38 7.52 -6.37 -5.32
N PHE A 39 6.47 -7.15 -5.09
CA PHE A 39 5.38 -6.80 -4.19
C PHE A 39 5.35 -7.78 -3.01
N TYR A 40 5.47 -7.24 -1.80
CA TYR A 40 5.27 -8.00 -0.57
C TYR A 40 3.88 -7.66 -0.03
N GLU A 41 2.96 -8.60 -0.16
CA GLU A 41 1.54 -8.39 0.15
C GLU A 41 0.96 -9.52 0.97
N THR A 42 -0.16 -9.24 1.64
CA THR A 42 -0.95 -10.21 2.39
C THR A 42 -1.67 -11.17 1.44
N ASN A 43 -2.11 -12.30 1.98
CA ASN A 43 -2.94 -13.25 1.23
C ASN A 43 -4.19 -12.54 0.68
N PHE A 44 -4.66 -12.97 -0.49
CA PHE A 44 -5.76 -12.35 -1.22
C PHE A 44 -7.08 -12.31 -0.43
N GLU A 45 -7.29 -13.30 0.43
CA GLU A 45 -8.47 -13.41 1.30
C GLU A 45 -8.20 -12.98 2.74
N ALA A 46 -6.98 -12.56 3.07
CA ALA A 46 -6.68 -12.07 4.40
C ALA A 46 -7.46 -10.78 4.67
N MET A 47 -8.16 -10.76 5.80
CA MET A 47 -8.69 -9.53 6.36
C MET A 47 -7.52 -8.76 6.99
N VAL A 48 -7.33 -7.52 6.57
CA VAL A 48 -6.27 -6.66 7.11
C VAL A 48 -6.89 -5.62 8.02
N GLU A 49 -6.37 -5.55 9.24
CA GLU A 49 -6.75 -4.56 10.23
C GLU A 49 -5.49 -3.95 10.89
N PRO A 50 -5.62 -2.79 11.55
CA PRO A 50 -4.48 -2.19 12.25
C PRO A 50 -3.91 -3.12 13.32
N LEU A 51 -2.58 -3.19 13.40
CA LEU A 51 -1.90 -3.95 14.44
C LEU A 51 -2.08 -3.28 15.81
N ASP A 52 -2.12 -4.08 16.88
CA ASP A 52 -2.39 -3.58 18.24
C ASP A 52 -1.39 -2.52 18.70
N ILE A 53 -0.11 -2.68 18.36
CA ILE A 53 0.94 -1.68 18.65
C ILE A 53 0.58 -0.30 18.07
N PHE A 54 -0.03 -0.26 16.88
CA PHE A 54 -0.46 0.98 16.25
C PHE A 54 -1.81 1.48 16.78
N LYS A 55 -2.71 0.59 17.19
CA LYS A 55 -3.96 0.95 17.88
C LYS A 55 -3.67 1.62 19.23
N GLU A 56 -2.77 1.05 20.01
CA GLU A 56 -2.36 1.56 21.33
C GLU A 56 -1.62 2.89 21.21
N LYS A 57 -0.67 2.99 20.27
CA LYS A 57 0.15 4.20 20.09
C LYS A 57 -0.59 5.34 19.38
N TYR A 58 -1.56 5.02 18.52
CA TYR A 58 -2.32 5.99 17.72
C TYR A 58 -3.83 5.70 17.74
N PRO A 59 -4.52 5.87 18.88
CA PRO A 59 -5.91 5.44 19.06
C PRO A 59 -6.97 6.26 18.28
N GLY A 60 -6.56 7.38 17.68
CA GLY A 60 -7.45 8.30 16.95
C GLY A 60 -7.53 8.10 15.43
N ASN A 61 -6.59 7.35 14.85
CA ASN A 61 -6.67 7.05 13.42
C ASN A 61 -7.68 5.91 13.21
N LYS A 62 -8.70 6.15 12.38
CA LYS A 62 -9.65 5.12 11.95
C LYS A 62 -9.35 4.79 10.49
N THR A 63 -8.43 3.87 10.27
CA THR A 63 -8.32 3.26 8.94
C THR A 63 -9.36 2.17 8.78
N CYS A 64 -10.03 2.14 7.61
CA CYS A 64 -11.05 1.14 7.33
C CYS A 64 -10.39 -0.24 7.22
N GLN A 65 -10.99 -1.25 7.84
CA GLN A 65 -10.62 -2.64 7.61
C GLN A 65 -10.96 -2.98 6.15
N GLY A 66 -10.08 -3.71 5.48
CA GLY A 66 -10.24 -4.03 4.06
C GLY A 66 -9.53 -5.32 3.70
N ASN A 67 -10.06 -6.00 2.69
CA ASN A 67 -9.36 -7.11 2.04
C ASN A 67 -8.73 -6.65 0.74
N LYS A 68 -7.78 -7.44 0.23
CA LYS A 68 -7.05 -7.12 -1.00
C LYS A 68 -7.98 -6.85 -2.19
N LYS A 69 -9.08 -7.60 -2.33
CA LYS A 69 -10.11 -7.34 -3.35
C LYS A 69 -10.61 -5.90 -3.26
N SER A 70 -11.02 -5.44 -2.07
CA SER A 70 -11.59 -4.10 -1.88
C SER A 70 -10.60 -2.94 -2.07
N CYS A 71 -9.32 -3.12 -1.73
CA CYS A 71 -8.30 -2.07 -1.83
C CYS A 71 -7.74 -1.90 -3.25
N LEU A 72 -7.59 -2.98 -4.03
CA LEU A 72 -7.10 -2.90 -5.42
C LEU A 72 -8.03 -2.12 -6.36
N TRP A 73 -9.34 -2.09 -6.09
CA TRP A 73 -10.31 -1.38 -6.94
C TRP A 73 -10.27 0.16 -6.80
N ARG A 74 -9.48 0.73 -5.88
CA ARG A 74 -9.31 2.19 -5.78
C ARG A 74 -8.37 2.78 -6.84
N ALA A 75 -7.67 1.95 -7.62
CA ALA A 75 -6.73 2.40 -8.66
C ALA A 75 -7.33 2.49 -10.07
N SER A 76 -8.66 2.38 -10.23
CA SER A 76 -9.35 2.51 -11.51
C SER A 76 -10.45 3.57 -11.43
N GLY A 77 -10.07 4.82 -11.69
CA GLY A 77 -10.95 5.99 -11.79
C GLY A 77 -10.17 7.17 -12.36
#